data_AF-A0A7G8H7Y7-F1
#
_entry.id   AF-A0A7G8H7Y7-F1
#
_cell.length_a   1.000
_cell.length_b   1.000
_cell.length_c   1.000
_cell.angle_alpha   90.00
_cell.angle_beta   90.00
_cell.angle_gamma   90.00
#
_symmetry.space_group_name_H-M   'P 1'
#
loop_
_entity.id
_entity.type
_entity.pdbx_description
1 polymer ?
#
loop_
_entity_poly.entity_id
_entity_poly.type
_entity_poly.pdbx_seq_one_letter_code
_entity_poly.pdbx_strand_id
1 'polypeptide(L)'
;MSNSVIEQFIDLVVYDHAMATGLKACETDQDIVDYAASRDYVFSISAWLQYVELDAVILSESEALSIQTITNDHWSWAFRRVAAWRAMLMDGA
;
A
#
# COMPACT_ATOMS: atom_id res chain seq x y z
N MET A 1 5.54 -18.80 9.05
CA MET A 1 5.21 -17.48 8.49
C MET A 1 5.59 -17.54 7.03
N SER A 2 4.62 -17.77 6.16
CA SER A 2 4.83 -17.77 4.72
C SER A 2 5.07 -16.31 4.30
N ASN A 3 6.34 -15.87 4.32
CA ASN A 3 6.72 -14.52 3.91
C ASN A 3 6.42 -14.36 2.41
N SER A 4 5.21 -13.91 2.08
CA SER A 4 4.89 -13.56 0.71
C SER A 4 5.81 -12.42 0.26
N VAL A 5 6.17 -12.38 -1.02
CA VAL A 5 6.99 -11.28 -1.59
C VAL A 5 6.30 -9.92 -1.34
N ILE A 6 4.97 -9.90 -1.30
CA ILE A 6 4.14 -8.73 -0.99
C ILE A 6 4.39 -8.25 0.45
N GLU A 7 4.34 -9.14 1.45
CA GLU A 7 4.60 -8.76 2.85
C GLU A 7 6.03 -8.24 3.04
N GLN A 8 7.02 -8.87 2.40
CA GLN A 8 8.40 -8.39 2.47
C GLN A 8 8.57 -6.98 1.87
N PHE A 9 7.88 -6.71 0.76
CA PHE A 9 7.85 -5.38 0.15
C PHE A 9 7.15 -4.35 1.05
N ILE A 10 6.01 -4.73 1.65
CA ILE A 10 5.27 -3.87 2.58
C ILE A 10 6.14 -3.49 3.78
N ASP A 11 6.78 -4.47 4.41
CA ASP A 11 7.69 -4.26 5.53
C ASP A 11 8.86 -3.37 5.12
N LEU A 12 9.46 -3.61 3.96
CA LEU A 12 10.55 -2.79 3.44
C LEU A 12 10.11 -1.32 3.27
N VAL A 13 8.92 -1.05 2.77
CA VAL A 13 8.39 0.32 2.63
C VAL A 13 8.23 1.01 3.99
N VAL A 14 7.87 0.25 5.04
CA VAL A 14 7.80 0.77 6.42
C VAL A 14 9.19 1.09 6.97
N TYR A 15 10.17 0.21 6.71
CA TYR A 15 11.52 0.34 7.25
C TYR A 15 12.41 1.33 6.47
N ASP A 16 12.22 1.49 5.17
CA ASP A 16 13.05 2.33 4.30
C ASP A 16 12.28 3.55 3.77
N HIS A 17 12.67 4.73 4.25
CA HIS A 17 12.09 6.00 3.82
C HIS A 17 12.30 6.32 2.33
N ALA A 18 13.34 5.80 1.68
CA ALA A 18 13.52 5.94 0.25
C ALA A 18 12.44 5.16 -0.52
N MET A 19 12.04 4.01 -0.01
CA MET A 19 10.97 3.17 -0.56
C MET A 19 9.61 3.84 -0.39
N ALA A 20 9.34 4.37 0.81
CA ALA A 20 8.16 5.18 1.07
C ALA A 20 8.09 6.42 0.16
N THR A 21 9.22 7.07 -0.12
CA THR A 21 9.26 8.23 -1.00
C THR A 21 8.94 7.87 -2.44
N GLY A 22 9.42 6.73 -2.94
CA GLY A 22 9.06 6.24 -4.27
C GLY A 22 7.56 5.91 -4.40
N LEU A 23 6.95 5.42 -3.32
CA LEU A 23 5.52 5.13 -3.26
C LEU A 23 4.65 6.37 -3.50
N LYS A 24 5.11 7.56 -3.10
CA LYS A 24 4.39 8.84 -3.29
C LYS A 24 4.21 9.22 -4.77
N ALA A 25 5.05 8.69 -5.65
CA ALA A 25 4.99 8.94 -7.09
C ALA A 25 4.07 7.94 -7.83
N CYS A 26 3.58 6.91 -7.14
CA CYS A 26 2.62 5.97 -7.72
C CYS A 26 1.25 6.65 -7.79
N GLU A 27 0.51 6.48 -8.88
CA GLU A 27 -0.85 7.02 -9.07
C GLU A 27 -1.89 5.89 -9.20
N THR A 28 -1.44 4.68 -9.51
CA THR A 28 -2.26 3.49 -9.67
C THR A 28 -1.69 2.27 -8.95
N ASP A 29 -2.53 1.27 -8.67
CA ASP A 29 -2.06 0.00 -8.10
C ASP A 29 -1.02 -0.70 -9.01
N GLN A 30 -1.09 -0.46 -10.32
CA GLN A 30 -0.10 -0.95 -11.27
C GLN A 30 1.26 -0.28 -11.06
N ASP A 31 1.31 1.02 -10.77
CA ASP A 31 2.57 1.71 -10.47
C ASP A 31 3.24 1.14 -9.22
N ILE A 32 2.47 0.72 -8.21
CA ILE A 32 3.00 0.07 -7.00
C ILE A 32 3.65 -1.27 -7.37
N VAL A 33 2.99 -2.06 -8.21
CA VAL A 33 3.51 -3.35 -8.69
C VAL A 33 4.78 -3.16 -9.51
N ASP A 34 4.78 -2.19 -10.42
CA ASP A 34 5.93 -1.88 -11.27
C ASP A 34 7.11 -1.33 -10.45
N TYR A 35 6.80 -0.51 -9.45
CA TYR A 35 7.80 -0.01 -8.50
C TYR A 35 8.40 -1.13 -7.66
N ALA A 36 7.59 -2.06 -7.15
CA ALA A 36 8.06 -3.23 -6.42
C ALA A 36 8.96 -4.11 -7.30
N ALA A 37 8.55 -4.35 -8.55
CA ALA A 37 9.33 -5.11 -9.53
C ALA A 37 10.68 -4.44 -9.83
N SER A 38 10.75 -3.11 -9.87
CA SER A 38 12.01 -2.35 -10.03
C SER A 38 12.99 -2.52 -8.86
N ARG A 39 12.52 -3.06 -7.74
CA ARG A 39 13.27 -3.31 -6.50
C ARG A 39 13.45 -4.81 -6.21
N ASP A 40 13.29 -5.65 -7.22
CA ASP A 40 13.36 -7.12 -7.17
C ASP A 40 12.23 -7.81 -6.37
N TYR A 41 11.13 -7.09 -6.08
CA TYR A 41 9.92 -7.66 -5.48
C TYR A 41 8.85 -7.90 -6.55
N VAL A 42 8.88 -9.09 -7.15
CA VAL A 42 7.99 -9.43 -8.27
C VAL A 42 6.71 -10.11 -7.78
N PHE A 43 5.57 -9.47 -8.00
CA PHE A 43 4.23 -10.03 -7.83
C PHE A 43 3.29 -9.50 -8.91
N SER A 44 2.16 -10.18 -9.14
CA SER A 44 1.18 -9.72 -10.13
C SER A 44 0.24 -8.67 -9.55
N ILE A 45 -0.34 -7.83 -10.41
CA ILE A 45 -1.40 -6.89 -10.03
C ILE A 45 -2.59 -7.60 -9.39
N SER A 46 -2.97 -8.79 -9.86
CA SER A 46 -4.04 -9.57 -9.26
C SER A 46 -3.72 -10.02 -7.84
N ALA A 47 -2.47 -10.41 -7.58
CA ALA A 47 -2.04 -10.80 -6.23
C ALA A 47 -2.01 -9.59 -5.29
N TRP A 48 -1.58 -8.43 -5.79
CA TRP A 48 -1.62 -7.17 -5.04
C TRP A 48 -3.06 -6.77 -4.68
N LEU A 49 -3.96 -6.73 -5.65
CA LEU A 49 -5.36 -6.37 -5.42
C LEU A 49 -6.04 -7.34 -4.46
N GLN A 50 -5.79 -8.64 -4.60
CA GLN A 50 -6.32 -9.64 -3.67
C GLN A 50 -5.80 -9.41 -2.25
N TYR A 51 -4.51 -9.05 -2.08
CA TYR A 51 -3.95 -8.75 -0.78
C TYR A 51 -4.61 -7.50 -0.16
N VAL A 52 -4.77 -6.44 -0.94
CA VAL A 52 -5.45 -5.20 -0.53
C VAL A 52 -6.90 -5.48 -0.12
N GLU A 53 -7.62 -6.28 -0.90
CA GLU A 53 -9.00 -6.68 -0.56
C GLU A 53 -9.06 -7.44 0.76
N LEU A 54 -8.15 -8.41 0.97
CA LEU A 54 -8.07 -9.18 2.22
C LEU A 54 -7.73 -8.31 3.43
N ASP A 55 -6.82 -7.34 3.28
CA ASP A 55 -6.51 -6.35 4.32
C ASP A 55 -7.72 -5.46 4.62
N ALA A 56 -8.47 -5.07 3.59
CA ALA A 56 -9.67 -4.25 3.71
C ALA A 56 -10.82 -4.96 4.45
N VAL A 57 -10.92 -6.30 4.40
CA VAL A 57 -11.93 -7.06 5.15
C VAL A 57 -11.80 -6.86 6.66
N ILE A 58 -10.60 -6.54 7.15
CA ILE A 58 -10.33 -6.33 8.58
C ILE A 58 -10.80 -4.93 9.03
N LEU A 59 -11.15 -4.05 8.09
CA LEU A 59 -11.51 -2.67 8.38
C LEU A 59 -12.92 -2.51 8.89
N SER A 60 -13.05 -1.66 9.90
CA SER A 60 -14.35 -1.15 10.30
C SER A 60 -14.96 -0.32 9.17
N GLU A 61 -16.28 -0.28 9.12
CA GLU A 61 -17.04 0.46 8.10
C GLU A 61 -16.63 1.96 8.06
N SER A 62 -16.29 2.53 9.22
CA SER A 62 -15.75 3.89 9.36
C SER A 62 -14.38 4.09 8.71
N GLU A 63 -13.48 3.11 8.78
CA GLU A 63 -12.15 3.19 8.16
C GLU A 63 -12.24 3.02 6.65
N ALA A 64 -13.09 2.11 6.18
CA ALA A 64 -13.36 1.92 4.76
C ALA A 64 -13.93 3.19 4.11
N LEU A 65 -14.88 3.87 4.78
CA LEU A 65 -15.44 5.15 4.33
C LEU A 65 -14.39 6.28 4.33
N SER A 66 -13.48 6.30 5.29
CA SER A 66 -12.40 7.29 5.37
C SER A 66 -11.33 7.11 4.30
N ILE A 67 -11.15 5.88 3.81
CA ILE A 67 -10.27 5.58 2.67
C ILE A 67 -10.95 5.95 1.36
N GLN A 68 -12.25 5.67 1.22
CA GLN A 68 -13.03 5.96 0.00
C GLN A 68 -13.31 7.45 -0.23
N THR A 69 -13.26 8.27 0.83
CA THR A 69 -13.55 9.72 0.73
C THR A 69 -12.36 10.56 0.23
N ILE A 70 -11.15 9.99 0.15
CA ILE A 70 -9.97 10.69 -0.38
C ILE A 70 -9.79 10.34 -1.85
N THR A 71 -9.79 11.37 -2.71
CA THR A 71 -9.49 11.26 -4.14
C THR A 71 -8.07 10.75 -4.36
N ASN A 72 -7.88 9.86 -5.35
CA ASN A 72 -6.58 9.29 -5.74
C ASN A 72 -5.50 10.33 -6.10
N ASP A 73 -5.86 11.62 -6.24
CA ASP A 73 -4.95 12.73 -6.51
C ASP A 73 -4.02 13.11 -5.34
N HIS A 74 -4.19 12.52 -4.15
CA HIS A 74 -3.31 12.80 -3.01
C HIS A 74 -2.21 11.76 -2.88
N TRP A 75 -0.95 12.16 -2.73
CA TRP A 75 0.24 11.28 -2.58
C TRP A 75 0.08 10.20 -1.50
N SER A 76 -0.82 10.42 -0.53
CA SER A 76 -1.11 9.46 0.53
C SER A 76 -2.05 8.32 0.12
N TRP A 77 -2.62 8.33 -1.10
CA TRP A 77 -3.53 7.28 -1.57
C TRP A 77 -2.83 5.91 -1.54
N ALA A 78 -1.58 5.81 -1.99
CA ALA A 78 -0.82 4.58 -2.00
C ALA A 78 -0.62 4.05 -0.56
N PHE A 79 -0.30 4.94 0.39
CA PHE A 79 -0.16 4.61 1.81
C PHE A 79 -1.47 4.13 2.45
N ARG A 80 -2.63 4.40 1.83
CA ARG A 80 -3.92 3.96 2.33
C ARG A 80 -4.30 2.54 1.89
N ARG A 81 -3.52 1.91 1.02
CA ARG A 81 -3.85 0.59 0.45
C ARG A 81 -3.75 -0.57 1.42
N VAL A 82 -2.84 -0.51 2.39
CA VAL A 82 -2.64 -1.59 3.37
C VAL A 82 -2.50 -1.01 4.78
N ALA A 83 -2.91 -1.77 5.79
CA ALA A 83 -2.92 -1.33 7.19
C ALA A 83 -1.54 -0.88 7.68
N ALA A 84 -0.49 -1.61 7.31
CA ALA A 84 0.89 -1.31 7.69
C ALA A 84 1.32 0.09 7.24
N TRP A 85 0.96 0.49 6.02
CA TRP A 85 1.30 1.82 5.50
C TRP A 85 0.37 2.91 6.05
N ARG A 86 -0.90 2.58 6.33
CA ARG A 86 -1.83 3.51 6.99
C ARG A 86 -1.34 3.91 8.37
N ALA A 87 -0.74 2.98 9.12
CA ALA A 87 -0.12 3.28 10.40
C ALA A 87 1.06 4.27 10.30
N MET A 88 1.66 4.45 9.11
CA MET A 88 2.69 5.47 8.86
C MET A 88 2.11 6.88 8.69
N LEU A 89 0.82 6.99 8.35
CA LEU A 89 0.12 8.27 8.28
C LEU A 89 -0.23 8.67 9.72
N MET A 90 0.52 9.63 10.29
CA MET A 90 0.16 10.18 11.61
C MET A 90 -1.26 10.76 11.58
N ASP A 91 -2.02 10.57 12.66
CA ASP A 91 -3.36 11.14 12.87
C ASP A 91 -3.41 12.61 12.43
N GLY A 92 -4.11 12.90 11.33
CA GLY A 92 -4.34 14.27 10.86
C GLY A 92 -3.81 14.63 9.45
N ALA A 93 -3.55 13.67 8.56
CA ALA A 93 -3.33 13.92 7.13
C ALA A 93 -4.58 13.65 6.27
#